data_AF-A0A535QXF4-F1
#
_entry.id   AF-A0A535QXF4-F1
#
_cell.length_a   1.000
_cell.length_b   1.000
_cell.length_c   1.000
_cell.angle_alpha   90.00
_cell.angle_beta   90.00
_cell.angle_gamma   90.00
#
_symmetry.space_group_name_H-M   'P 1'
#
loop_
_entity.id
_entity.type
_entity.pdbx_description
1 polymer ?
#
loop_
_entity_poly.entity_id
_entity_poly.type
_entity_poly.pdbx_seq_one_letter_code
_entity_poly.pdbx_strand_id
1 'polypeptide(L)'
;MKPAATLAKAAVSLGLALALAASGATDSQSLNGTVTTVSITSVSGYAGHAFVYAQVSDSTFAFPAPTGTGHQSPFFSEWVALPIASPTCPWIWAVYVFDRATNRQINTPPPNAPPPNFGTTTVLCASPTATPVAQPPQADAAARLDLDLQVTVSPTVATAGSTSVVSALLSNALTQDLNLYLSMAIEDWSVTSWSIDFGDGQMTTQNAAVGTSLQIPHVYQAAGIYDVRVVAFISGHAQAAVYDRYGTVRLLRRPFSVEVGNHAMATASARPSRGYLPPRVLVGVVPFLGMAIGTTSTSAFRHIDALRGALTSLSVQLLILREGQLTVDGVPRGFGHSWLTGWRLDGAPSDAPRGVGTVPGGDHSAGEPLRLQWNTPNHIVGGQPRDYLVPLTLFIATRFPDGHVASYAIASSFSVSVNFAAESG
;
A
#
# COMPACT_ATOMS: atom_id res chain seq x y z
N MET A 1 -19.26 7.60 -29.30
CA MET A 1 -18.53 8.88 -29.44
C MET A 1 -17.09 8.64 -29.01
N LYS A 2 -16.16 8.71 -29.96
CA LYS A 2 -14.70 8.64 -29.79
C LYS A 2 -14.13 9.93 -30.37
N PRO A 3 -13.05 10.46 -29.81
CA PRO A 3 -11.96 10.97 -30.63
C PRO A 3 -10.67 10.20 -30.25
N ALA A 4 -10.01 9.48 -31.15
CA ALA A 4 -9.22 9.96 -32.29
C ALA A 4 -8.00 10.79 -31.82
N ALA A 5 -6.94 10.07 -31.45
CA ALA A 5 -5.60 10.60 -31.29
C ALA A 5 -4.79 10.21 -32.52
N THR A 6 -4.32 11.19 -33.29
CA THR A 6 -3.11 11.04 -34.11
C THR A 6 -2.54 12.39 -34.52
N LEU A 7 -1.23 12.50 -34.33
CA LEU A 7 -0.24 13.23 -35.14
C LEU A 7 -0.32 14.76 -35.18
N ALA A 8 0.58 15.40 -34.43
CA ALA A 8 1.68 16.17 -35.00
C ALA A 8 2.49 16.86 -33.88
N LYS A 9 3.58 16.23 -33.42
CA LYS A 9 4.73 16.95 -32.87
C LYS A 9 5.92 16.65 -33.75
N ALA A 10 5.92 17.24 -34.94
CA ALA A 10 7.15 17.44 -35.70
C ALA A 10 7.97 18.49 -34.93
N ALA A 11 9.01 18.00 -34.26
CA ALA A 11 10.01 18.82 -33.60
C ALA A 11 10.65 19.74 -34.64
N VAL A 12 10.48 21.05 -34.46
CA VAL A 12 11.38 22.05 -35.03
C VAL A 12 12.65 22.00 -34.18
N SER A 13 13.56 21.10 -34.55
CA SER A 13 14.96 21.14 -34.14
C SER A 13 15.65 22.28 -34.87
N LEU A 14 15.47 23.51 -34.41
CA LEU A 14 16.42 24.58 -34.73
C LEU A 14 17.50 24.54 -33.65
N GLY A 15 18.65 24.02 -34.02
CA GLY A 15 19.86 24.07 -33.22
C GLY A 15 20.23 25.52 -32.96
N LEU A 16 20.05 25.96 -31.72
CA LEU A 16 20.78 27.12 -31.20
C LEU A 16 22.17 26.61 -30.80
N ALA A 17 23.13 26.73 -31.72
CA ALA A 17 24.52 26.81 -31.33
C ALA A 17 24.71 28.14 -30.59
N LEU A 18 24.43 28.16 -29.28
CA LEU A 18 24.91 29.23 -28.42
C LEU A 18 26.43 29.09 -28.34
N ALA A 19 27.12 29.75 -29.26
CA ALA A 19 28.51 30.13 -29.03
C ALA A 19 28.49 31.08 -27.82
N LEU A 20 28.69 30.53 -26.62
CA LEU A 20 29.07 31.32 -25.45
C LEU A 20 30.48 31.85 -25.68
N ALA A 21 30.59 32.91 -26.49
CA ALA A 21 31.72 33.81 -26.42
C ALA A 21 31.51 34.68 -25.18
N ALA A 22 31.74 34.12 -23.98
CA ALA A 22 31.99 34.94 -22.81
C ALA A 22 33.36 35.60 -23.06
N SER A 23 33.33 36.85 -23.51
CA SER A 23 34.53 37.66 -23.76
C SER A 23 35.28 37.89 -22.45
N GLY A 24 36.19 36.99 -22.12
CA GLY A 24 37.20 37.11 -21.08
C GLY A 24 38.61 36.89 -21.62
N ALA A 25 38.82 37.03 -22.94
CA ALA A 25 40.15 37.02 -23.53
C ALA A 25 40.94 38.19 -22.94
N THR A 26 41.89 37.86 -22.07
CA THR A 26 42.78 38.84 -21.46
C THR A 26 44.20 38.43 -21.74
N ASP A 27 45.00 39.39 -22.19
CA ASP A 27 46.41 39.20 -22.48
C ASP A 27 47.13 38.77 -21.20
N SER A 28 47.85 37.66 -21.29
CA SER A 28 48.57 37.05 -20.18
C SER A 28 50.07 37.01 -20.52
N GLN A 29 50.93 37.18 -19.52
CA GLN A 29 52.34 37.56 -19.73
C GLN A 29 53.14 36.54 -20.55
N SER A 30 54.04 37.06 -21.40
CA SER A 30 54.85 36.28 -22.34
C SER A 30 55.93 35.45 -21.66
N LEU A 31 55.94 34.14 -21.92
CA LEU A 31 57.16 33.34 -21.93
C LEU A 31 57.65 33.31 -23.39
N ASN A 32 58.79 33.95 -23.68
CA ASN A 32 59.46 34.01 -25.00
C ASN A 32 58.91 34.94 -26.10
N GLY A 33 58.14 35.98 -25.76
CA GLY A 33 57.76 37.04 -26.72
C GLY A 33 56.53 36.75 -27.59
N THR A 34 55.88 35.60 -27.44
CA THR A 34 54.50 35.35 -27.88
C THR A 34 53.53 35.67 -26.74
N VAL A 35 52.49 36.44 -27.03
CA VAL A 35 51.42 36.77 -26.07
C VAL A 35 50.47 35.58 -26.01
N THR A 36 50.46 34.88 -24.88
CA THR A 36 49.45 33.85 -24.60
C THR A 36 48.19 34.51 -24.07
N THR A 37 47.04 34.04 -24.54
CA THR A 37 45.72 34.49 -24.12
C THR A 37 45.02 33.36 -23.40
N VAL A 38 44.37 33.66 -22.28
CA VAL A 38 43.49 32.70 -21.60
C VAL A 38 42.06 33.05 -21.95
N SER A 39 41.32 32.05 -22.44
CA SER A 39 39.91 32.15 -22.76
C SER A 39 39.11 31.04 -22.09
N ILE A 40 37.84 31.31 -21.85
CA ILE A 40 36.88 30.30 -21.40
C ILE A 40 36.11 29.82 -22.62
N THR A 41 36.16 28.52 -22.87
CA THR A 41 35.58 27.87 -24.04
C THR A 41 34.67 26.73 -23.59
N SER A 42 33.91 26.16 -24.52
CA SER A 42 33.01 25.05 -24.22
C SER A 42 32.94 24.03 -25.34
N VAL A 43 32.57 22.80 -24.99
CA VAL A 43 32.15 21.76 -25.92
C VAL A 43 30.65 21.52 -25.73
N SER A 44 29.89 21.63 -26.82
CA SER A 44 28.45 21.33 -26.80
C SER A 44 28.20 19.85 -26.57
N GLY A 45 27.38 19.53 -25.57
CA GLY A 45 26.95 18.19 -25.22
C GLY A 45 25.50 17.90 -25.62
N TYR A 46 24.98 16.81 -25.05
CA TYR A 46 23.61 16.35 -25.26
C TYR A 46 22.56 17.35 -24.74
N ALA A 47 21.39 17.41 -25.40
CA ALA A 47 20.20 18.19 -24.97
C ALA A 47 20.44 19.66 -24.57
N GLY A 48 21.41 20.34 -25.19
CA GLY A 48 21.70 21.76 -24.90
C GLY A 48 22.62 21.98 -23.69
N HIS A 49 23.18 20.91 -23.11
CA HIS A 49 24.27 21.02 -22.15
C HIS A 49 25.56 21.48 -22.84
N ALA A 50 26.42 22.18 -22.11
CA ALA A 50 27.75 22.55 -22.57
C ALA A 50 28.76 22.33 -21.44
N PHE A 51 29.95 21.84 -21.80
CA PHE A 51 31.03 21.59 -20.86
C PHE A 51 32.09 22.67 -21.01
N VAL A 52 32.28 23.46 -19.97
CA VAL A 52 33.14 24.65 -19.99
C VAL A 52 34.54 24.31 -19.50
N TYR A 53 35.56 24.88 -20.12
CA TYR A 53 36.96 24.71 -19.75
C TYR A 53 37.80 25.94 -20.10
N ALA A 54 38.95 26.07 -19.44
CA ALA A 54 39.92 27.11 -19.78
C ALA A 54 40.81 26.65 -20.95
N GLN A 55 41.13 27.56 -21.86
CA GLN A 55 42.02 27.32 -22.98
C GLN A 55 43.06 28.43 -23.06
N VAL A 56 44.32 28.03 -23.21
CA VAL A 56 45.46 28.90 -23.44
C VAL A 56 45.79 28.85 -24.92
N SER A 57 45.81 29.99 -25.58
CA SER A 57 46.10 30.09 -27.00
C SER A 57 47.08 31.22 -27.30
N ASP A 58 47.92 31.02 -28.31
CA ASP A 58 48.65 32.09 -28.97
C ASP A 58 48.39 32.03 -30.49
N SER A 59 49.23 32.69 -31.30
CA SER A 59 49.09 32.67 -32.76
C SER A 59 49.42 31.32 -33.42
N THR A 60 49.99 30.37 -32.67
CA THR A 60 50.55 29.10 -33.19
C THR A 60 49.97 27.86 -32.53
N PHE A 61 49.40 27.97 -31.33
CA PHE A 61 48.80 26.85 -30.61
C PHE A 61 47.53 27.22 -29.86
N ALA A 62 46.77 26.19 -29.51
CA ALA A 62 45.69 26.28 -28.54
C ALA A 62 45.69 25.02 -27.68
N PHE A 63 46.03 25.17 -26.40
CA PHE A 63 46.06 24.07 -25.44
C PHE A 63 44.98 24.25 -24.36
N PRO A 64 44.19 23.21 -24.07
CA PRO A 64 43.27 23.21 -22.94
C PRO A 64 44.05 23.26 -21.62
N ALA A 65 43.52 23.97 -20.62
CA ALA A 65 44.04 24.01 -19.26
C ALA A 65 43.08 23.22 -18.34
N PRO A 66 43.19 21.88 -18.29
CA PRO A 66 42.32 21.05 -17.45
C PRO A 66 42.45 21.42 -15.97
N THR A 67 41.42 21.12 -15.19
CA THR A 67 41.50 21.33 -13.75
C THR A 67 42.45 20.32 -13.10
N GLY A 68 43.31 20.79 -12.21
CA GLY A 68 44.30 19.97 -11.52
C GLY A 68 45.51 19.52 -12.38
N THR A 69 46.45 18.84 -11.72
CA THR A 69 47.77 18.52 -12.29
C THR A 69 47.89 17.09 -12.84
N GLY A 70 46.79 16.33 -12.97
CA GLY A 70 46.81 14.92 -13.42
C GLY A 70 47.07 14.70 -14.92
N HIS A 71 46.89 15.72 -15.76
CA HIS A 71 46.98 15.61 -17.23
C HIS A 71 48.34 16.06 -17.76
N GLN A 72 48.69 15.75 -19.01
CA GLN A 72 49.97 16.16 -19.63
C GLN A 72 49.88 17.48 -20.41
N SER A 73 48.76 18.21 -20.31
CA SER A 73 48.67 19.54 -20.93
C SER A 73 49.78 20.46 -20.38
N PRO A 74 50.40 21.32 -21.21
CA PRO A 74 51.37 22.32 -20.74
C PRO A 74 50.80 23.29 -19.68
N PHE A 75 49.47 23.37 -19.57
CA PHE A 75 48.78 24.24 -18.63
C PHE A 75 47.82 23.46 -17.74
N PHE A 76 47.47 24.02 -16.60
CA PHE A 76 46.35 23.57 -15.77
C PHE A 76 45.62 24.76 -15.18
N SER A 77 44.37 24.55 -14.76
CA SER A 77 43.55 25.61 -14.16
C SER A 77 43.01 25.26 -12.78
N GLU A 78 42.75 26.30 -12.00
CA GLU A 78 42.03 26.25 -10.72
C GLU A 78 40.86 27.23 -10.78
N TRP A 79 39.70 26.80 -10.29
CA TRP A 79 38.45 27.56 -10.37
C TRP A 79 37.92 27.82 -8.97
N VAL A 80 37.81 29.08 -8.59
CA VAL A 80 37.38 29.49 -7.25
C VAL A 80 36.08 30.29 -7.36
N ALA A 81 35.05 29.86 -6.63
CA ALA A 81 33.81 30.60 -6.53
C ALA A 81 34.01 31.81 -5.61
N LEU A 82 33.74 33.02 -6.11
CA LEU A 82 33.79 34.24 -5.33
C LEU A 82 32.42 34.93 -5.38
N PRO A 83 31.78 35.18 -4.23
CA PRO A 83 30.51 35.89 -4.20
C PRO A 83 30.71 37.34 -4.64
N ILE A 84 29.77 37.89 -5.39
CA ILE A 84 29.75 39.31 -5.74
C ILE A 84 28.39 39.88 -5.35
N ALA A 85 28.39 41.08 -4.78
CA ALA A 85 27.16 41.83 -4.50
C ALA A 85 26.53 42.40 -5.79
N SER A 86 26.23 41.55 -6.78
CA SER A 86 25.59 41.93 -8.04
C SER A 86 24.28 41.17 -8.28
N PRO A 87 23.16 41.85 -8.58
CA PRO A 87 21.89 41.21 -8.87
C PRO A 87 21.86 40.47 -10.21
N THR A 88 22.78 40.80 -11.14
CA THR A 88 22.89 40.13 -12.45
C THR A 88 23.95 39.03 -12.47
N CYS A 89 24.83 39.00 -11.45
CA CYS A 89 25.92 38.05 -11.31
C CYS A 89 26.13 37.71 -9.83
N PRO A 90 25.35 36.78 -9.26
CA PRO A 90 25.38 36.49 -7.82
C PRO A 90 26.74 35.94 -7.35
N TRP A 91 27.48 35.26 -8.22
CA TRP A 91 28.89 34.91 -8.01
C TRP A 91 29.65 34.82 -9.33
N ILE A 92 30.98 34.85 -9.24
CA ILE A 92 31.89 34.53 -10.35
C ILE A 92 32.70 33.28 -10.06
N TRP A 93 33.17 32.65 -11.12
CA TRP A 93 34.33 31.79 -11.12
C TRP A 93 35.57 32.62 -11.45
N ALA A 94 36.46 32.80 -10.47
CA ALA A 94 37.81 33.26 -10.72
C ALA A 94 38.65 32.08 -11.23
N VAL A 95 39.19 32.19 -12.44
CA VAL A 95 39.91 31.11 -13.12
C VAL A 95 41.40 31.44 -13.14
N TYR A 96 42.19 30.68 -12.38
CA TYR A 96 43.64 30.81 -12.33
C TYR A 96 44.24 29.77 -13.28
N VAL A 97 45.13 30.18 -14.18
CA VAL A 97 45.78 29.26 -15.12
C VAL A 97 47.27 29.32 -14.90
N PHE A 98 47.89 28.15 -14.82
CA PHE A 98 49.29 27.97 -14.49
C PHE A 98 50.02 27.26 -15.62
N ASP A 99 51.22 27.72 -15.93
CA ASP A 99 52.20 26.96 -16.70
C ASP A 99 52.70 25.79 -15.85
N ARG A 100 52.62 24.58 -16.39
CA ARG A 100 52.92 23.36 -15.65
C ARG A 100 54.42 23.19 -15.39
N ALA A 101 55.28 23.61 -16.31
CA ALA A 101 56.72 23.42 -16.19
C ALA A 101 57.32 24.32 -15.10
N THR A 102 56.77 25.51 -14.93
CA THR A 102 57.26 26.54 -14.01
C THR A 102 56.39 26.73 -12.77
N ASN A 103 55.17 26.17 -12.79
CA ASN A 103 54.13 26.37 -11.78
C ASN A 103 53.78 27.85 -11.55
N ARG A 104 53.96 28.69 -12.57
CA ARG A 104 53.68 30.13 -12.52
C ARG A 104 52.33 30.42 -13.15
N GLN A 105 51.55 31.28 -12.51
CA GLN A 105 50.29 31.76 -13.06
C GLN A 105 50.55 32.61 -14.30
N ILE A 106 49.88 32.29 -15.41
CA ILE A 106 50.05 33.02 -16.67
C ILE A 106 49.13 34.24 -16.73
N ASN A 107 47.89 34.13 -16.25
CA ASN A 107 46.85 35.16 -16.28
C ASN A 107 46.81 36.02 -15.01
N THR A 108 47.98 36.40 -14.51
CA THR A 108 48.10 37.27 -13.33
C THR A 108 47.76 38.71 -13.73
N PRO A 109 46.90 39.42 -12.99
CA PRO A 109 46.56 40.80 -13.29
C PRO A 109 47.80 41.71 -13.11
N PRO A 110 47.88 42.83 -13.86
CA PRO A 110 49.01 43.74 -13.73
C PRO A 110 49.11 44.29 -12.30
N PRO A 111 50.32 44.65 -11.82
CA PRO A 111 50.54 45.13 -10.45
C PRO A 111 49.64 46.29 -10.01
N ASN A 112 49.16 47.09 -10.98
CA ASN A 112 48.31 48.26 -10.75
C ASN A 112 46.83 48.02 -11.14
N ALA A 113 46.38 46.77 -11.21
CA ALA A 113 45.00 46.46 -11.57
C ALA A 113 44.01 47.09 -10.56
N PRO A 114 42.95 47.77 -11.05
CA PRO A 114 41.98 48.43 -10.18
C PRO A 114 41.13 47.41 -9.40
N PRO A 115 40.67 47.74 -8.18
CA PRO A 115 39.77 46.88 -7.42
C PRO A 115 38.35 46.82 -8.03
N PRO A 116 37.62 45.71 -7.88
CA PRO A 116 38.02 44.48 -7.18
C PRO A 116 38.97 43.63 -8.05
N ASN A 117 40.12 43.27 -7.48
CA ASN A 117 41.10 42.42 -8.13
C ASN A 117 41.01 41.02 -7.50
N PHE A 118 40.68 40.01 -8.32
CA PHE A 118 40.52 38.62 -7.89
C PHE A 118 41.80 37.80 -8.01
N GLY A 119 42.95 38.42 -8.30
CA GLY A 119 44.22 37.75 -8.53
C GLY A 119 44.29 37.01 -9.87
N THR A 120 43.32 37.20 -10.76
CA THR A 120 43.29 36.67 -12.13
C THR A 120 42.66 37.69 -13.08
N THR A 121 43.09 37.71 -14.34
CA THR A 121 42.42 38.48 -15.40
C THR A 121 41.23 37.73 -16.01
N THR A 122 41.08 36.44 -15.71
CA THR A 122 40.03 35.59 -16.28
C THR A 122 38.95 35.31 -15.22
N VAL A 123 37.76 35.85 -15.45
CA VAL A 123 36.58 35.61 -14.61
C VAL A 123 35.38 35.20 -15.48
N LEU A 124 34.54 34.33 -14.95
CA LEU A 124 33.30 33.90 -15.59
C LEU A 124 32.13 34.19 -14.64
N CYS A 125 31.17 34.98 -15.08
CA CYS A 125 29.93 35.15 -14.31
C CYS A 125 29.19 33.82 -14.23
N ALA A 126 28.65 33.47 -13.07
CA ALA A 126 27.70 32.38 -12.94
C ALA A 126 26.31 32.97 -12.73
N SER A 127 25.48 32.89 -13.76
CA SER A 127 24.12 33.43 -13.71
C SER A 127 23.18 32.51 -14.50
N PRO A 128 21.99 32.19 -13.95
CA PRO A 128 20.99 31.37 -14.66
C PRO A 128 20.60 31.92 -16.04
N THR A 129 20.76 33.23 -16.26
CA THR A 129 20.35 33.91 -17.49
C THR A 129 21.49 34.20 -18.47
N ALA A 130 22.75 34.13 -18.04
CA ALA A 130 23.92 34.45 -18.88
C ALA A 130 24.86 33.26 -19.11
N THR A 131 25.14 32.50 -18.06
CA THR A 131 26.15 31.43 -18.02
C THR A 131 25.81 30.52 -16.84
N PRO A 132 24.99 29.49 -17.04
CA PRO A 132 24.52 28.60 -15.97
C PRO A 132 25.62 27.61 -15.54
N VAL A 133 26.82 28.11 -15.26
CA VAL A 133 27.92 27.31 -14.70
C VAL A 133 27.76 27.31 -13.19
N ALA A 134 26.91 26.40 -12.69
CA ALA A 134 26.60 26.31 -11.27
C ALA A 134 27.72 25.67 -10.43
N GLN A 135 28.65 24.95 -11.06
CA GLN A 135 29.74 24.22 -10.42
C GLN A 135 31.06 24.39 -11.21
N PRO A 136 32.23 24.25 -10.57
CA PRO A 136 33.50 24.38 -11.28
C PRO A 136 33.71 23.17 -12.20
N PRO A 137 34.41 23.31 -13.33
CA PRO A 137 34.82 22.18 -14.14
C PRO A 137 35.64 21.18 -13.33
N GLN A 138 35.24 19.91 -13.34
CA GLN A 138 35.97 18.83 -12.68
C GLN A 138 36.87 18.10 -13.67
N ALA A 139 38.00 17.60 -13.19
CA ALA A 139 38.95 16.83 -14.01
C ALA A 139 38.35 15.46 -14.40
N ASP A 140 37.64 14.85 -13.44
CA ASP A 140 36.88 13.63 -13.60
C ASP A 140 35.40 13.94 -13.47
N ALA A 141 34.59 13.39 -14.37
CA ALA A 141 33.15 13.60 -14.35
C ALA A 141 32.52 12.79 -13.20
N ALA A 142 31.90 13.50 -12.26
CA ALA A 142 31.10 12.94 -11.19
C ALA A 142 29.61 13.34 -11.32
N ALA A 143 28.75 12.44 -10.87
CA ALA A 143 27.31 12.56 -10.93
C ALA A 143 26.69 12.12 -9.61
N ARG A 144 25.74 12.91 -9.10
CA ARG A 144 24.80 12.49 -8.05
C ARG A 144 23.39 12.62 -8.60
N LEU A 145 22.65 11.51 -8.60
CA LEU A 145 21.25 11.44 -8.99
C LEU A 145 20.41 11.32 -7.71
N ASP A 146 19.72 12.39 -7.34
CA ASP A 146 18.70 12.33 -6.28
C ASP A 146 17.35 12.07 -6.97
N LEU A 147 16.61 11.06 -6.50
CA LEU A 147 15.29 10.68 -7.00
C LEU A 147 14.36 10.49 -5.81
N ASP A 148 13.12 10.96 -5.92
CA ASP A 148 12.11 10.74 -4.91
C ASP A 148 11.20 9.57 -5.32
N LEU A 149 11.26 8.50 -4.53
CA LEU A 149 10.41 7.33 -4.68
C LEU A 149 9.28 7.40 -3.66
N GLN A 150 8.06 7.54 -4.13
CA GLN A 150 6.87 7.48 -3.27
C GLN A 150 6.37 6.05 -3.19
N VAL A 151 6.17 5.56 -1.97
CA VAL A 151 5.60 4.22 -1.70
C VAL A 151 4.34 4.38 -0.88
N THR A 152 3.27 3.70 -1.26
CA THR A 152 1.98 3.74 -0.59
C THR A 152 1.34 2.35 -0.56
N VAL A 153 0.50 2.11 0.44
CA VAL A 153 -0.28 0.88 0.55
C VAL A 153 -1.76 1.23 0.69
N SER A 154 -2.59 0.64 -0.17
CA SER A 154 -4.03 0.89 -0.21
C SER A 154 -4.85 -0.41 -0.18
N PRO A 155 -5.80 -0.58 0.76
CA PRO A 155 -6.01 0.31 1.91
C PRO A 155 -4.84 0.20 2.90
N THR A 156 -4.54 1.29 3.61
CA THR A 156 -3.48 1.33 4.64
C THR A 156 -3.79 0.41 5.82
N VAL A 157 -5.08 0.23 6.11
CA VAL A 157 -5.58 -0.75 7.08
C VAL A 157 -6.52 -1.71 6.36
N ALA A 158 -6.13 -2.98 6.25
CA ALA A 158 -6.92 -4.06 5.67
C ALA A 158 -7.25 -5.10 6.75
N THR A 159 -8.34 -5.86 6.58
CA THR A 159 -8.56 -7.05 7.42
C THR A 159 -7.61 -8.17 7.00
N ALA A 160 -7.02 -8.87 7.96
CA ALA A 160 -6.14 -10.02 7.69
C ALA A 160 -6.80 -11.03 6.72
N GLY A 161 -6.05 -11.40 5.70
CA GLY A 161 -6.48 -12.23 4.58
C GLY A 161 -7.28 -11.52 3.49
N SER A 162 -7.39 -10.18 3.55
CA SER A 162 -7.90 -9.34 2.45
C SER A 162 -6.72 -8.75 1.65
N THR A 163 -6.96 -8.40 0.39
CA THR A 163 -5.94 -7.84 -0.48
C THR A 163 -5.65 -6.37 -0.17
N SER A 164 -4.38 -6.04 -0.02
CA SER A 164 -3.83 -4.68 -0.10
C SER A 164 -3.05 -4.52 -1.39
N VAL A 165 -2.94 -3.30 -1.90
CA VAL A 165 -2.13 -2.97 -3.08
C VAL A 165 -0.97 -2.08 -2.66
N VAL A 166 0.24 -2.56 -2.87
CA VAL A 166 1.48 -1.76 -2.73
C VAL A 166 1.67 -1.01 -4.04
N SER A 167 1.78 0.30 -3.96
CA SER A 167 2.03 1.18 -5.11
C SER A 167 3.33 1.94 -4.91
N ALA A 168 4.12 2.03 -5.97
CA ALA A 168 5.36 2.78 -5.99
C ALA A 168 5.39 3.71 -7.21
N LEU A 169 5.89 4.93 -7.04
CA LEU A 169 5.98 5.93 -8.10
C LEU A 169 7.28 6.72 -7.95
N LEU A 170 8.13 6.68 -8.97
CA LEU A 170 9.23 7.64 -9.11
C LEU A 170 8.66 8.95 -9.62
N SER A 171 8.73 10.00 -8.80
CA SER A 171 8.26 11.31 -9.20
C SER A 171 9.35 12.04 -10.02
N ASN A 172 8.98 12.53 -11.21
CA ASN A 172 9.90 13.18 -12.14
C ASN A 172 10.20 14.65 -11.80
N ALA A 173 9.95 15.11 -10.58
CA ALA A 173 10.17 16.51 -10.19
C ALA A 173 11.63 16.98 -10.35
N LEU A 174 12.57 16.05 -10.57
CA LEU A 174 14.01 16.30 -10.65
C LEU A 174 14.61 16.17 -12.06
N THR A 175 13.81 15.95 -13.13
CA THR A 175 14.35 16.03 -14.51
C THR A 175 14.84 17.44 -14.86
N GLN A 176 14.42 18.47 -14.12
CA GLN A 176 14.91 19.84 -14.26
C GLN A 176 16.07 20.20 -13.32
N ASP A 177 16.24 19.49 -12.19
CA ASP A 177 17.35 19.68 -11.22
C ASP A 177 18.58 18.82 -11.53
N LEU A 178 18.44 17.86 -12.44
CA LEU A 178 19.53 17.05 -12.98
C LEU A 178 20.65 17.88 -13.63
N ASN A 179 20.38 19.14 -13.96
CA ASN A 179 21.35 20.07 -14.52
C ASN A 179 22.22 20.78 -13.47
N LEU A 180 21.89 20.66 -12.16
CA LEU A 180 22.54 21.43 -11.09
C LEU A 180 23.67 20.68 -10.35
N TYR A 181 23.70 19.35 -10.40
CA TYR A 181 24.67 18.53 -9.65
C TYR A 181 25.55 17.61 -10.52
N LEU A 182 25.41 17.69 -11.84
CA LEU A 182 26.11 16.81 -12.75
C LEU A 182 27.15 17.59 -13.56
N SER A 183 28.40 17.13 -13.52
CA SER A 183 29.38 17.41 -14.59
C SER A 183 29.14 16.52 -15.83
N MET A 184 27.88 16.06 -15.99
CA MET A 184 27.42 15.10 -16.98
C MET A 184 26.01 15.48 -17.46
N ALA A 185 25.64 15.06 -18.67
CA ALA A 185 24.28 15.20 -19.20
C ALA A 185 23.63 13.80 -19.30
N ILE A 186 22.47 13.58 -18.68
CA ILE A 186 21.76 12.28 -18.82
C ILE A 186 21.14 12.19 -20.21
N GLU A 187 21.54 11.17 -20.97
CA GLU A 187 21.01 10.92 -22.32
C GLU A 187 19.73 10.08 -22.27
N ASP A 188 19.75 9.02 -21.47
CA ASP A 188 18.63 8.12 -21.25
C ASP A 188 18.69 7.47 -19.87
N TRP A 189 17.54 7.01 -19.40
CA TRP A 189 17.42 6.16 -18.22
C TRP A 189 16.12 5.38 -18.25
N SER A 190 16.09 4.25 -17.54
CA SER A 190 14.90 3.45 -17.35
C SER A 190 14.99 2.68 -16.03
N VAL A 191 13.83 2.35 -15.45
CA VAL A 191 13.75 1.38 -14.37
C VAL A 191 13.90 -0.01 -14.97
N THR A 192 14.94 -0.74 -14.55
CA THR A 192 15.24 -2.09 -15.03
C THR A 192 14.49 -3.16 -14.24
N SER A 193 14.30 -2.94 -12.95
CA SER A 193 13.56 -3.85 -12.08
C SER A 193 13.07 -3.14 -10.82
N TRP A 194 12.12 -3.78 -10.15
CA TRP A 194 11.63 -3.41 -8.84
C TRP A 194 11.82 -4.57 -7.87
N SER A 195 12.30 -4.31 -6.66
CA SER A 195 12.25 -5.27 -5.54
C SER A 195 11.28 -4.76 -4.48
N ILE A 196 10.45 -5.66 -3.97
CA ILE A 196 9.44 -5.40 -2.96
C ILE A 196 9.61 -6.42 -1.85
N ASP A 197 9.79 -5.92 -0.63
CA ASP A 197 9.69 -6.69 0.61
C ASP A 197 8.42 -6.25 1.32
N PHE A 198 7.49 -7.18 1.55
CA PHE A 198 6.21 -6.88 2.18
C PHE A 198 6.31 -6.78 3.71
N GLY A 199 7.46 -7.08 4.31
CA GLY A 199 7.68 -7.02 5.76
C GLY A 199 7.09 -8.20 6.54
N ASP A 200 6.44 -9.16 5.86
CA ASP A 200 5.92 -10.41 6.43
C ASP A 200 6.80 -11.63 6.08
N GLY A 201 8.00 -11.38 5.57
CA GLY A 201 8.94 -12.40 5.09
C GLY A 201 8.75 -12.79 3.62
N GLN A 202 7.72 -12.27 2.94
CA GLN A 202 7.57 -12.44 1.49
C GLN A 202 8.25 -11.30 0.73
N MET A 203 8.91 -11.66 -0.37
CA MET A 203 9.54 -10.73 -1.29
C MET A 203 9.13 -11.05 -2.73
N THR A 204 9.13 -10.03 -3.57
CA THR A 204 8.89 -10.15 -5.01
C THR A 204 9.84 -9.25 -5.76
N THR A 205 10.34 -9.75 -6.88
CA THR A 205 11.10 -8.95 -7.84
C THR A 205 10.34 -8.90 -9.16
N GLN A 206 10.14 -7.70 -9.69
CA GLN A 206 9.54 -7.48 -11.00
C GLN A 206 10.64 -7.12 -11.99
N ASN A 207 10.98 -8.07 -12.85
CA ASN A 207 12.01 -7.96 -13.87
C ASN A 207 11.38 -7.61 -15.21
N ALA A 208 11.10 -6.34 -15.46
CA ALA A 208 10.74 -5.77 -16.76
C ALA A 208 10.55 -4.25 -16.63
N ALA A 209 10.59 -3.52 -17.74
CA ALA A 209 10.28 -2.09 -17.78
C ALA A 209 8.79 -1.83 -17.44
N VAL A 210 8.45 -1.79 -16.15
CA VAL A 210 7.10 -1.44 -15.66
C VAL A 210 6.84 0.09 -15.78
N GLY A 211 7.79 0.83 -16.35
CA GLY A 211 7.78 2.28 -16.36
C GLY A 211 8.24 2.84 -15.01
N THR A 212 7.91 4.09 -14.73
CA THR A 212 8.29 4.79 -13.49
C THR A 212 7.34 4.51 -12.33
N SER A 213 6.41 3.57 -12.48
CA SER A 213 5.45 3.19 -11.45
C SER A 213 5.22 1.69 -11.38
N LEU A 214 4.69 1.24 -10.25
CA LEU A 214 4.39 -0.15 -9.98
C LEU A 214 3.14 -0.26 -9.10
N GLN A 215 2.32 -1.30 -9.33
CA GLN A 215 1.24 -1.70 -8.43
C GLN A 215 1.25 -3.22 -8.27
N ILE A 216 1.39 -3.71 -7.03
CA ILE A 216 1.42 -5.14 -6.71
C ILE A 216 0.41 -5.45 -5.60
N PRO A 217 -0.56 -6.36 -5.84
CA PRO A 217 -1.45 -6.86 -4.79
C PRO A 217 -0.72 -7.83 -3.86
N HIS A 218 -1.03 -7.76 -2.57
CA HIS A 218 -0.52 -8.65 -1.53
C HIS A 218 -1.57 -8.94 -0.46
N VAL A 219 -1.45 -10.07 0.25
CA VAL A 219 -2.40 -10.51 1.27
C VAL A 219 -1.67 -10.88 2.56
N TYR A 220 -1.81 -10.06 3.60
CA TYR A 220 -1.29 -10.34 4.94
C TYR A 220 -2.20 -11.32 5.68
N GLN A 221 -1.70 -12.51 6.03
CA GLN A 221 -2.52 -13.56 6.66
C GLN A 221 -2.77 -13.36 8.15
N ALA A 222 -1.83 -12.73 8.85
CA ALA A 222 -1.92 -12.46 10.28
C ALA A 222 -2.23 -10.99 10.54
N ALA A 223 -2.77 -10.70 11.72
CA ALA A 223 -2.92 -9.33 12.19
C ALA A 223 -1.55 -8.78 12.60
N GLY A 224 -1.24 -7.54 12.22
CA GLY A 224 0.06 -6.93 12.48
C GLY A 224 0.28 -5.62 11.74
N ILE A 225 1.41 -4.99 12.03
CA ILE A 225 1.95 -3.84 11.30
C ILE A 225 3.17 -4.34 10.54
N TYR A 226 3.24 -4.03 9.25
CA TYR A 226 4.27 -4.48 8.33
C TYR A 226 4.95 -3.28 7.66
N ASP A 227 6.28 -3.29 7.63
CA ASP A 227 7.12 -2.28 6.97
C ASP A 227 7.39 -2.72 5.53
N VAL A 228 6.60 -2.20 4.59
CA VAL A 228 6.73 -2.53 3.16
C VAL A 228 7.84 -1.70 2.56
N ARG A 229 8.88 -2.34 2.02
CA ARG A 229 10.02 -1.68 1.40
C ARG A 229 10.01 -1.94 -0.09
N VAL A 230 10.23 -0.88 -0.86
CA VAL A 230 10.30 -0.95 -2.32
C VAL A 230 11.61 -0.31 -2.77
N VAL A 231 12.32 -1.00 -3.65
CA VAL A 231 13.55 -0.52 -4.30
C VAL A 231 13.34 -0.52 -5.81
N ALA A 232 13.58 0.63 -6.45
CA ALA A 232 13.68 0.76 -7.89
C ALA A 232 15.15 0.66 -8.32
N PHE A 233 15.45 -0.25 -9.24
CA PHE A 233 16.76 -0.36 -9.89
C PHE A 233 16.71 0.39 -11.21
N ILE A 234 17.58 1.38 -11.37
CA ILE A 234 17.60 2.29 -12.51
C ILE A 234 18.92 2.11 -13.24
N SER A 235 18.86 2.09 -14.56
CA SER A 235 20.06 2.16 -15.40
C SER A 235 19.85 3.10 -16.57
N GLY A 236 20.93 3.65 -17.08
CA GLY A 236 20.90 4.59 -18.18
C GLY A 236 22.28 4.94 -18.68
N HIS A 237 22.33 5.95 -19.54
CA HIS A 237 23.55 6.51 -20.08
C HIS A 237 23.62 8.00 -19.80
N ALA A 238 24.81 8.46 -19.44
CA ALA A 238 25.12 9.86 -19.29
C ALA A 238 26.36 10.20 -20.13
N GLN A 239 26.37 11.40 -20.67
CA GLN A 239 27.48 11.99 -21.38
C GLN A 239 28.35 12.77 -20.39
N ALA A 240 29.63 12.43 -20.31
CA ALA A 240 30.63 13.16 -19.53
C ALA A 240 31.59 13.88 -20.46
N ALA A 241 32.04 15.07 -20.08
CA ALA A 241 33.29 15.63 -20.59
C ALA A 241 34.44 15.11 -19.73
N VAL A 242 35.43 14.50 -20.37
CA VAL A 242 36.67 14.08 -19.73
C VAL A 242 37.86 14.63 -20.50
N TYR A 243 38.95 14.87 -19.79
CA TYR A 243 40.21 15.21 -20.42
C TYR A 243 40.97 13.93 -20.77
N ASP A 244 41.49 13.83 -21.99
CA ASP A 244 42.43 12.77 -22.34
C ASP A 244 43.80 12.99 -21.68
N ARG A 245 44.76 12.10 -21.96
CA ARG A 245 46.12 12.19 -21.41
C ARG A 245 46.77 13.54 -21.68
N TYR A 246 46.48 14.20 -22.80
CA TYR A 246 47.07 15.48 -23.19
C TYR A 246 46.23 16.69 -22.75
N GLY A 247 45.14 16.46 -22.01
CA GLY A 247 44.25 17.49 -21.54
C GLY A 247 43.20 17.91 -22.56
N THR A 248 43.06 17.24 -23.71
CA THR A 248 42.00 17.56 -24.68
C THR A 248 40.66 17.04 -24.18
N VAL A 249 39.64 17.91 -24.19
CA VAL A 249 38.27 17.56 -23.80
C VAL A 249 37.69 16.58 -24.82
N ARG A 250 37.14 15.46 -24.33
CA ARG A 250 36.38 14.48 -25.10
C ARG A 250 35.06 14.22 -24.42
N LEU A 251 34.00 14.11 -25.21
CA LEU A 251 32.70 13.65 -24.73
C LEU A 251 32.66 12.13 -24.79
N LEU A 252 32.38 11.51 -23.65
CA LEU A 252 32.22 10.07 -23.54
C LEU A 252 30.85 9.73 -22.99
N ARG A 253 30.21 8.76 -23.62
CA ARG A 253 29.00 8.13 -23.09
C ARG A 253 29.39 7.08 -22.05
N ARG A 254 28.79 7.14 -20.87
CA ARG A 254 29.04 6.25 -19.73
C ARG A 254 27.72 5.64 -19.24
N PRO A 255 27.65 4.32 -19.06
CA PRO A 255 26.51 3.72 -18.38
C PRO A 255 26.55 4.07 -16.89
N PHE A 256 25.38 4.18 -16.27
CA PHE A 256 25.24 4.30 -14.82
C PHE A 256 24.13 3.39 -14.30
N SER A 257 24.18 3.10 -13.00
CA SER A 257 23.11 2.42 -12.28
C SER A 257 22.90 3.07 -10.92
N VAL A 258 21.63 3.21 -10.52
CA VAL A 258 21.20 3.79 -9.24
C VAL A 258 20.12 2.92 -8.63
N GLU A 259 20.15 2.79 -7.31
CA GLU A 259 19.09 2.14 -6.52
C GLU A 259 18.40 3.19 -5.66
N VAL A 260 17.08 3.24 -5.73
CA VAL A 260 16.26 4.17 -4.94
C VAL A 260 15.29 3.36 -4.12
N GLY A 261 15.42 3.43 -2.79
CA GLY A 261 14.58 2.72 -1.85
C GLY A 261 13.71 3.66 -1.04
N ASN A 262 12.45 3.28 -0.81
CA ASN A 262 11.58 3.90 0.18
C ASN A 262 10.62 2.84 0.76
N HIS A 263 9.81 3.24 1.74
CA HIS A 263 8.94 2.33 2.46
C HIS A 263 7.59 2.95 2.82
N ALA A 264 6.64 2.09 3.18
CA ALA A 264 5.33 2.47 3.70
C ALA A 264 4.83 1.45 4.71
N MET A 265 4.06 1.91 5.69
CA MET A 265 3.44 1.02 6.68
C MET A 265 2.14 0.43 6.14
N ALA A 266 1.99 -0.87 6.26
CA ALA A 266 0.74 -1.60 6.04
C ALA A 266 0.23 -2.14 7.39
N THR A 267 -1.07 -2.05 7.64
CA THR A 267 -1.68 -2.65 8.83
C THR A 267 -2.71 -3.70 8.44
N ALA A 268 -2.58 -4.90 8.97
CA ALA A 268 -3.60 -5.94 8.91
C ALA A 268 -4.32 -6.02 10.26
N SER A 269 -5.61 -5.69 10.30
CA SER A 269 -6.44 -5.87 11.48
C SER A 269 -6.87 -7.33 11.64
N ALA A 270 -7.07 -7.76 12.88
CA ALA A 270 -7.60 -9.09 13.16
C ALA A 270 -8.97 -9.28 12.49
N ARG A 271 -9.23 -10.50 12.02
CA ARG A 271 -10.59 -10.86 11.58
C ARG A 271 -11.54 -10.75 12.77
N PRO A 272 -12.74 -10.17 12.59
CA PRO A 272 -13.72 -10.12 13.66
C PRO A 272 -14.06 -11.53 14.14
N SER A 273 -13.94 -11.76 15.43
CA SER A 273 -14.34 -13.01 16.07
C SER A 273 -15.86 -13.08 16.17
N ARG A 274 -16.48 -14.09 15.57
CA ARG A 274 -17.94 -14.27 15.59
C ARG A 274 -18.33 -15.33 16.61
N GLY A 275 -19.28 -15.00 17.47
CA GLY A 275 -19.89 -15.93 18.43
C GLY A 275 -21.39 -16.07 18.17
N TYR A 276 -21.90 -17.29 18.25
CA TYR A 276 -23.31 -17.60 18.06
C TYR A 276 -23.86 -18.20 19.36
N LEU A 277 -24.71 -17.45 20.05
CA LEU A 277 -25.34 -17.89 21.28
C LEU A 277 -26.71 -18.50 20.99
N PRO A 278 -27.09 -19.62 21.67
CA PRO A 278 -28.37 -20.27 21.47
C PRO A 278 -29.55 -19.39 21.92
N PRO A 279 -30.75 -19.58 21.33
CA PRO A 279 -31.97 -18.97 21.83
C PRO A 279 -32.31 -19.54 23.23
N ARG A 280 -33.10 -18.78 23.99
CA ARG A 280 -33.79 -19.28 25.18
C ARG A 280 -35.24 -19.50 24.83
N VAL A 281 -35.69 -20.74 24.94
CA VAL A 281 -37.03 -21.14 24.53
C VAL A 281 -37.65 -22.05 25.56
N LEU A 282 -38.95 -22.26 25.41
CA LEU A 282 -39.74 -23.24 26.14
C LEU A 282 -40.64 -23.99 25.16
N VAL A 283 -41.06 -25.19 25.55
CA VAL A 283 -42.10 -25.92 24.85
C VAL A 283 -43.47 -25.33 25.20
N GLY A 284 -44.28 -25.12 24.17
CA GLY A 284 -45.72 -24.93 24.28
C GLY A 284 -46.44 -26.03 23.52
N VAL A 285 -47.66 -26.34 23.92
CA VAL A 285 -48.51 -27.32 23.23
C VAL A 285 -49.88 -26.74 22.93
N VAL A 286 -50.46 -27.17 21.82
CA VAL A 286 -51.85 -26.83 21.46
C VAL A 286 -52.64 -28.13 21.31
N PRO A 287 -53.62 -28.42 22.18
CA PRO A 287 -54.47 -29.57 22.02
C PRO A 287 -55.42 -29.38 20.84
N PHE A 288 -55.66 -30.44 20.09
CA PHE A 288 -56.66 -30.44 19.02
C PHE A 288 -57.42 -31.77 18.96
N LEU A 289 -58.68 -31.68 18.55
CA LEU A 289 -59.56 -32.81 18.32
C LEU A 289 -59.72 -33.00 16.80
N GLY A 290 -59.23 -34.12 16.26
CA GLY A 290 -59.35 -34.45 14.83
C GLY A 290 -58.02 -34.41 14.06
N MET A 291 -58.09 -34.27 12.72
CA MET A 291 -56.88 -34.18 11.89
C MET A 291 -56.18 -32.84 12.10
N ALA A 292 -54.84 -32.87 12.23
CA ALA A 292 -54.03 -31.68 12.41
C ALA A 292 -54.18 -30.76 11.18
N ILE A 293 -54.94 -29.68 11.32
CA ILE A 293 -54.94 -28.59 10.34
C ILE A 293 -53.78 -27.69 10.75
N GLY A 294 -52.86 -27.42 9.81
CA GLY A 294 -51.63 -26.65 10.01
C GLY A 294 -51.86 -25.17 10.30
N THR A 295 -52.69 -24.84 11.28
CA THR A 295 -52.88 -23.48 11.75
C THR A 295 -51.86 -23.18 12.85
N THR A 296 -51.00 -22.21 12.57
CA THR A 296 -50.10 -21.59 13.55
C THR A 296 -50.96 -20.81 14.55
N SER A 297 -51.51 -21.47 15.56
CA SER A 297 -52.03 -20.76 16.73
C SER A 297 -50.90 -19.93 17.33
N THR A 298 -51.14 -18.64 17.55
CA THR A 298 -50.20 -17.72 18.23
C THR A 298 -50.20 -17.90 19.75
N SER A 299 -51.05 -18.80 20.27
CA SER A 299 -51.15 -19.14 21.68
C SER A 299 -50.88 -20.63 21.89
N ALA A 300 -49.84 -20.95 22.65
CA ALA A 300 -49.50 -22.30 23.07
C ALA A 300 -49.55 -22.38 24.59
N PHE A 301 -49.97 -23.52 25.10
CA PHE A 301 -50.12 -23.75 26.53
C PHE A 301 -48.86 -24.41 27.10
N ARG A 302 -48.48 -23.98 28.30
CA ARG A 302 -47.43 -24.63 29.10
C ARG A 302 -48.01 -25.58 30.16
N HIS A 303 -49.33 -25.54 30.32
CA HIS A 303 -50.11 -26.39 31.19
C HIS A 303 -51.42 -26.70 30.48
N ILE A 304 -51.83 -27.97 30.46
CA ILE A 304 -53.11 -28.40 29.90
C ILE A 304 -53.85 -29.31 30.87
N ASP A 305 -55.17 -29.30 30.79
CA ASP A 305 -56.02 -30.33 31.40
C ASP A 305 -56.28 -31.45 30.37
N ALA A 306 -56.05 -32.69 30.78
CA ALA A 306 -56.31 -33.89 29.98
C ALA A 306 -57.42 -34.72 30.64
N LEU A 307 -58.27 -35.32 29.81
CA LEU A 307 -59.29 -36.26 30.27
C LEU A 307 -58.65 -37.62 30.54
N ARG A 308 -58.95 -38.18 31.71
CA ARG A 308 -58.53 -39.53 32.08
C ARG A 308 -59.01 -40.54 31.03
N GLY A 309 -58.10 -41.40 30.58
CA GLY A 309 -58.40 -42.46 29.61
C GLY A 309 -58.54 -42.01 28.16
N ALA A 310 -58.43 -40.71 27.88
CA ALA A 310 -58.55 -40.18 26.52
C ALA A 310 -57.18 -39.98 25.88
N LEU A 311 -57.04 -40.39 24.62
CA LEU A 311 -55.87 -40.06 23.81
C LEU A 311 -55.90 -38.58 23.46
N THR A 312 -54.92 -37.84 23.95
CA THR A 312 -54.74 -36.41 23.71
C THR A 312 -53.72 -36.20 22.60
N SER A 313 -54.11 -35.52 21.52
CA SER A 313 -53.22 -35.11 20.44
C SER A 313 -52.83 -33.64 20.60
N LEU A 314 -51.53 -33.38 20.57
CA LEU A 314 -50.92 -32.09 20.84
C LEU A 314 -50.02 -31.68 19.67
N SER A 315 -50.15 -30.44 19.23
CA SER A 315 -49.16 -29.81 18.35
C SER A 315 -48.08 -29.17 19.20
N VAL A 316 -46.81 -29.53 18.95
CA VAL A 316 -45.66 -28.98 19.67
C VAL A 316 -45.28 -27.64 19.05
N GLN A 317 -45.24 -26.59 19.87
CA GLN A 317 -44.88 -25.25 19.46
C GLN A 317 -43.65 -24.73 20.22
N LEU A 318 -42.91 -23.85 19.56
CA LEU A 318 -41.77 -23.16 20.13
C LEU A 318 -42.21 -21.84 20.76
N LEU A 319 -42.02 -21.68 22.07
CA LEU A 319 -42.20 -20.41 22.77
C LEU A 319 -40.84 -19.76 22.98
N ILE A 320 -40.58 -18.68 22.24
CA ILE A 320 -39.28 -17.99 22.28
C ILE A 320 -39.28 -16.96 23.42
N LEU A 321 -38.45 -17.17 24.44
CA LEU A 321 -38.21 -16.17 25.50
C LEU A 321 -37.16 -15.15 25.08
N ARG A 322 -36.15 -15.62 24.35
CA ARG A 322 -35.10 -14.79 23.75
C ARG A 322 -34.57 -15.49 22.52
N GLU A 323 -34.45 -14.76 21.43
CA GLU A 323 -33.80 -15.26 20.23
C GLU A 323 -32.31 -15.57 20.44
N GLY A 324 -31.73 -16.35 19.53
CA GLY A 324 -30.28 -16.55 19.48
C GLY A 324 -29.58 -15.21 19.24
N GLN A 325 -28.35 -15.06 19.71
CA GLN A 325 -27.64 -13.76 19.65
C GLN A 325 -26.30 -13.89 18.93
N LEU A 326 -26.08 -13.02 17.95
CA LEU A 326 -24.78 -12.85 17.28
C LEU A 326 -23.93 -11.89 18.09
N THR A 327 -22.70 -12.30 18.41
CA THR A 327 -21.66 -11.40 18.93
C THR A 327 -20.53 -11.29 17.92
N VAL A 328 -19.99 -10.07 17.78
CA VAL A 328 -18.79 -9.78 16.98
C VAL A 328 -17.82 -9.08 17.92
N ASP A 329 -16.65 -9.70 18.13
CA ASP A 329 -15.65 -9.25 19.11
C ASP A 329 -16.24 -9.09 20.51
N GLY A 330 -17.11 -10.03 20.90
CA GLY A 330 -17.82 -10.03 22.19
C GLY A 330 -19.00 -9.05 22.27
N VAL A 331 -19.17 -8.14 21.31
CA VAL A 331 -20.25 -7.15 21.32
C VAL A 331 -21.49 -7.70 20.61
N PRO A 332 -22.70 -7.58 21.19
CA PRO A 332 -23.95 -7.95 20.53
C PRO A 332 -24.14 -7.22 19.20
N ARG A 333 -24.41 -7.95 18.11
CA ARG A 333 -24.66 -7.38 16.77
C ARG A 333 -26.03 -7.72 16.19
N GLY A 334 -26.88 -8.40 16.96
CA GLY A 334 -28.26 -8.65 16.59
C GLY A 334 -28.77 -9.99 17.10
N PHE A 335 -30.06 -10.19 16.89
CA PHE A 335 -30.74 -11.45 17.21
C PHE A 335 -30.96 -12.27 15.93
N GLY A 336 -30.82 -13.58 16.04
CA GLY A 336 -31.24 -14.50 15.02
C GLY A 336 -32.76 -14.68 15.01
N HIS A 337 -33.25 -15.44 14.05
CA HIS A 337 -34.62 -15.90 13.98
C HIS A 337 -34.64 -17.41 14.16
N SER A 338 -35.37 -17.89 15.18
CA SER A 338 -35.40 -19.30 15.53
C SER A 338 -36.73 -19.95 15.17
N TRP A 339 -36.69 -21.19 14.71
CA TRP A 339 -37.88 -22.00 14.45
C TRP A 339 -37.67 -23.45 14.84
N LEU A 340 -38.76 -24.13 15.19
CA LEU A 340 -38.75 -25.56 15.50
C LEU A 340 -38.54 -26.36 14.22
N THR A 341 -37.57 -27.28 14.23
CA THR A 341 -37.38 -28.26 13.15
C THR A 341 -37.88 -29.64 13.56
N GLY A 342 -37.81 -29.96 14.85
CA GLY A 342 -38.31 -31.21 15.39
C GLY A 342 -38.39 -31.22 16.91
N TRP A 343 -38.85 -32.33 17.46
CA TRP A 343 -38.94 -32.55 18.90
C TRP A 343 -38.77 -34.04 19.22
N ARG A 344 -38.41 -34.35 20.47
CA ARG A 344 -38.34 -35.71 21.01
C ARG A 344 -38.99 -35.75 22.37
N LEU A 345 -39.79 -36.79 22.63
CA LEU A 345 -40.31 -37.08 23.96
C LEU A 345 -39.23 -37.81 24.77
N ASP A 346 -38.77 -37.23 25.87
CA ASP A 346 -37.69 -37.82 26.70
C ASP A 346 -38.24 -38.57 27.93
N GLY A 347 -39.57 -38.59 28.10
CA GLY A 347 -40.24 -39.16 29.27
C GLY A 347 -40.48 -40.67 29.20
N ALA A 348 -41.28 -41.17 30.15
CA ALA A 348 -41.78 -42.54 30.06
C ALA A 348 -42.91 -42.66 29.01
N PRO A 349 -43.18 -43.85 28.48
CA PRO A 349 -44.33 -44.08 27.61
C PRO A 349 -45.62 -43.69 28.32
N SER A 350 -46.55 -43.09 27.57
CA SER A 350 -47.90 -42.80 28.08
C SER A 350 -48.75 -44.08 28.19
N ASP A 351 -49.91 -44.01 28.84
CA ASP A 351 -50.84 -45.15 29.01
C ASP A 351 -51.63 -45.51 27.72
N ALA A 352 -51.25 -44.94 26.58
CA ALA A 352 -51.90 -45.19 25.30
C ALA A 352 -51.69 -46.64 24.84
N PRO A 353 -52.67 -47.25 24.14
CA PRO A 353 -52.49 -48.56 23.55
C PRO A 353 -51.27 -48.63 22.62
N ARG A 354 -50.70 -49.83 22.50
CA ARG A 354 -49.50 -50.06 21.69
C ARG A 354 -49.72 -49.62 20.25
N GLY A 355 -48.80 -48.79 19.73
CA GLY A 355 -48.86 -48.26 18.36
C GLY A 355 -49.70 -47.01 18.18
N VAL A 356 -50.33 -46.49 19.25
CA VAL A 356 -51.21 -45.31 19.17
C VAL A 356 -50.53 -44.06 19.77
N GLY A 357 -49.87 -44.20 20.91
CA GLY A 357 -49.14 -43.11 21.57
C GLY A 357 -47.77 -42.83 20.96
N THR A 358 -47.26 -41.63 21.22
CA THR A 358 -45.89 -41.25 20.87
C THR A 358 -44.89 -42.10 21.66
N VAL A 359 -43.91 -42.66 20.96
CA VAL A 359 -42.86 -43.49 21.54
C VAL A 359 -41.75 -42.57 22.07
N PRO A 360 -41.38 -42.65 23.37
CA PRO A 360 -40.25 -41.88 23.88
C PRO A 360 -38.93 -42.26 23.21
N GLY A 361 -38.01 -41.30 23.14
CA GLY A 361 -36.70 -41.45 22.52
C GLY A 361 -36.69 -41.31 20.99
N GLY A 362 -37.86 -41.29 20.34
CA GLY A 362 -37.99 -41.06 18.90
C GLY A 362 -37.96 -39.56 18.54
N ASP A 363 -37.22 -39.22 17.49
CA ASP A 363 -37.22 -37.86 16.94
C ASP A 363 -38.41 -37.68 15.98
N HIS A 364 -39.09 -36.55 16.12
CA HIS A 364 -40.29 -36.19 15.38
C HIS A 364 -40.12 -34.83 14.69
N SER A 365 -40.74 -34.66 13.52
CA SER A 365 -40.74 -33.37 12.81
C SER A 365 -41.61 -32.33 13.51
N ALA A 366 -41.34 -31.03 13.32
CA ALA A 366 -42.07 -29.93 13.99
C ALA A 366 -43.61 -29.91 13.74
N GLY A 367 -44.10 -30.58 12.68
CA GLY A 367 -45.53 -30.70 12.40
C GLY A 367 -46.16 -32.01 12.86
N GLU A 368 -45.38 -32.96 13.38
CA GLU A 368 -45.90 -34.24 13.84
C GLU A 368 -46.60 -34.09 15.20
N PRO A 369 -47.73 -34.80 15.42
CA PRO A 369 -48.47 -34.71 16.67
C PRO A 369 -47.80 -35.51 17.79
N LEU A 370 -47.74 -34.90 18.97
CA LEU A 370 -47.47 -35.59 20.23
C LEU A 370 -48.77 -36.21 20.74
N ARG A 371 -48.79 -37.53 20.92
CA ARG A 371 -49.97 -38.31 21.31
C ARG A 371 -49.72 -38.98 22.66
N LEU A 372 -50.48 -38.57 23.68
CA LEU A 372 -50.32 -39.04 25.05
C LEU A 372 -51.68 -39.38 25.67
N GLN A 373 -51.70 -40.36 26.57
CA GLN A 373 -52.87 -40.74 27.36
C GLN A 373 -52.46 -41.00 28.81
N TRP A 374 -53.34 -40.66 29.74
CA TRP A 374 -53.17 -40.91 31.17
C TRP A 374 -54.41 -41.61 31.73
N ASN A 375 -54.24 -42.79 32.31
CA ASN A 375 -55.30 -43.61 32.89
C ASN A 375 -55.44 -43.41 34.40
N THR A 376 -54.51 -42.71 35.03
CA THR A 376 -54.52 -42.38 36.45
C THR A 376 -54.70 -40.86 36.64
N PRO A 377 -55.56 -40.40 37.57
CA PRO A 377 -55.67 -38.97 37.89
C PRO A 377 -54.36 -38.44 38.49
N ASN A 378 -54.27 -37.13 38.73
CA ASN A 378 -53.10 -36.52 39.38
C ASN A 378 -52.72 -37.25 40.68
N HIS A 379 -51.43 -37.50 40.86
CA HIS A 379 -50.93 -38.08 42.10
C HIS A 379 -51.11 -37.06 43.24
N ILE A 380 -51.65 -37.50 44.38
CA ILE A 380 -51.73 -36.67 45.58
C ILE A 380 -50.43 -36.83 46.36
N VAL A 381 -49.66 -35.75 46.50
CA VAL A 381 -48.41 -35.72 47.27
C VAL A 381 -48.51 -34.60 48.30
N GLY A 382 -48.41 -34.94 49.59
CA GLY A 382 -48.54 -33.94 50.66
C GLY A 382 -49.91 -33.25 50.71
N GLY A 383 -50.98 -33.92 50.28
CA GLY A 383 -52.33 -33.37 50.28
C GLY A 383 -52.67 -32.44 49.10
N GLN A 384 -51.76 -32.28 48.14
CA GLN A 384 -51.99 -31.48 46.93
C GLN A 384 -51.89 -32.35 45.67
N PRO A 385 -52.72 -32.11 44.64
CA PRO A 385 -52.57 -32.77 43.35
C PRO A 385 -51.27 -32.31 42.68
N ARG A 386 -50.53 -33.27 42.11
CA ARG A 386 -49.29 -33.02 41.37
C ARG A 386 -49.49 -33.31 39.89
N ASP A 387 -49.21 -32.31 39.06
CA ASP A 387 -49.23 -32.42 37.61
C ASP A 387 -48.21 -33.45 37.10
N TYR A 388 -48.54 -34.09 35.99
CA TYR A 388 -47.59 -34.84 35.19
C TYR A 388 -46.67 -33.86 34.45
N LEU A 389 -45.36 -34.10 34.54
CA LEU A 389 -44.37 -33.37 33.77
C LEU A 389 -44.07 -34.16 32.50
N VAL A 390 -44.23 -33.53 31.33
CA VAL A 390 -43.87 -34.14 30.05
C VAL A 390 -42.57 -33.50 29.55
N PRO A 391 -41.42 -34.19 29.68
CA PRO A 391 -40.14 -33.67 29.21
C PRO A 391 -39.99 -33.88 27.70
N LEU A 392 -39.54 -32.83 27.01
CA LEU A 392 -39.21 -32.85 25.59
C LEU A 392 -37.86 -32.20 25.32
N THR A 393 -37.15 -32.73 24.33
CA THR A 393 -36.06 -32.03 23.66
C THR A 393 -36.61 -31.36 22.41
N LEU A 394 -36.39 -30.06 22.27
CA LEU A 394 -36.74 -29.29 21.08
C LEU A 394 -35.50 -29.16 20.18
N PHE A 395 -35.64 -29.53 18.91
CA PHE A 395 -34.63 -29.29 17.89
C PHE A 395 -34.97 -28.01 17.14
N ILE A 396 -34.04 -27.05 17.19
CA ILE A 396 -34.27 -25.67 16.76
C ILE A 396 -33.18 -25.28 15.78
N ALA A 397 -33.58 -24.65 14.69
CA ALA A 397 -32.66 -23.95 13.81
C ALA A 397 -32.78 -22.44 14.06
N THR A 398 -31.65 -21.76 14.11
CA THR A 398 -31.59 -20.30 14.23
C THR A 398 -30.79 -19.75 13.07
N ARG A 399 -31.37 -18.82 12.32
CA ARG A 399 -30.68 -18.04 11.28
C ARG A 399 -30.25 -16.69 11.84
N PHE A 400 -28.95 -16.44 11.84
CA PHE A 400 -28.37 -15.19 12.32
C PHE A 400 -28.35 -14.10 11.23
N PRO A 401 -28.22 -12.81 11.62
CA PRO A 401 -28.22 -11.69 10.68
C PRO A 401 -27.13 -11.76 9.59
N ASP A 402 -26.03 -12.46 9.84
CA ASP A 402 -24.94 -12.70 8.90
C ASP A 402 -25.21 -13.87 7.93
N GLY A 403 -26.39 -14.50 8.01
CA GLY A 403 -26.80 -15.63 7.20
C GLY A 403 -26.37 -17.00 7.73
N HIS A 404 -25.57 -17.05 8.80
CA HIS A 404 -25.20 -18.31 9.43
C HIS A 404 -26.43 -19.01 10.01
N VAL A 405 -26.51 -20.34 9.86
CA VAL A 405 -27.56 -21.16 10.46
C VAL A 405 -26.91 -22.15 11.43
N ALA A 406 -27.37 -22.12 12.67
CA ALA A 406 -26.95 -23.06 13.71
C ALA A 406 -28.14 -23.89 14.19
N SER A 407 -27.86 -25.12 14.60
CA SER A 407 -28.86 -26.04 15.16
C SER A 407 -28.59 -26.28 16.64
N TYR A 408 -29.66 -26.31 17.43
CA TYR A 408 -29.62 -26.48 18.88
C TYR A 408 -30.62 -27.56 19.32
N ALA A 409 -30.28 -28.26 20.41
CA ALA A 409 -31.17 -29.16 21.12
C ALA A 409 -31.40 -28.59 22.53
N ILE A 410 -32.65 -28.24 22.85
CA ILE A 410 -33.00 -27.58 24.11
C ILE A 410 -34.03 -28.42 24.85
N ALA A 411 -33.67 -28.89 26.05
CA ALA A 411 -34.58 -29.58 26.94
C ALA A 411 -35.60 -28.61 27.56
N SER A 412 -36.87 -28.99 27.55
CA SER A 412 -37.98 -28.24 28.14
C SER A 412 -39.09 -29.21 28.59
N SER A 413 -40.10 -28.71 29.27
CA SER A 413 -41.28 -29.50 29.63
C SER A 413 -42.55 -28.66 29.70
N PHE A 414 -43.69 -29.30 29.53
CA PHE A 414 -45.01 -28.74 29.88
C PHE A 414 -45.67 -29.62 30.94
N SER A 415 -46.64 -29.04 31.65
CA SER A 415 -47.38 -29.73 32.71
C SER A 415 -48.74 -30.20 32.23
N VAL A 416 -49.22 -31.31 32.79
CA VAL A 416 -50.55 -31.87 32.50
C VAL A 416 -51.28 -32.17 33.80
N SER A 417 -52.48 -31.62 33.94
CA SER A 417 -53.46 -32.01 34.93
C SER A 417 -54.41 -33.05 34.37
N VAL A 418 -54.61 -34.15 35.08
CA VAL A 418 -55.56 -35.22 34.77
C VAL A 418 -56.62 -35.20 35.87
N ASN A 419 -57.73 -34.56 35.56
CA ASN A 419 -58.86 -34.45 36.47
C ASN A 419 -59.66 -35.77 36.48
N PHE A 420 -60.33 -36.05 37.61
CA PHE A 420 -61.36 -37.09 37.65
C PHE A 420 -62.44 -36.70 36.64
N ALA A 421 -62.53 -37.39 35.51
CA ALA A 421 -63.74 -37.33 34.71
C ALA A 421 -64.89 -37.80 35.61
N ALA A 422 -65.96 -37.00 35.67
CA ALA A 422 -67.11 -37.21 36.54
C ALA A 422 -67.57 -38.68 36.53
N GLU A 423 -67.81 -39.23 37.73
CA GLU A 423 -68.64 -40.42 37.86
C GLU A 423 -69.90 -40.18 37.03
N SER A 424 -70.12 -41.03 36.03
CA SER A 424 -71.45 -41.16 35.43
C SER A 424 -72.40 -41.59 36.55
N GLY A 425 -73.17 -40.64 37.07
CA GLY A 425 -74.37 -40.92 37.86
C GLY A 425 -75.43 -41.60 37.02
#